data_AF-A0A1F9XLY9-F1
#
_entry.id   AF-A0A1F9XLY9-F1
#
_cell.length_a   1.000
_cell.length_b   1.000
_cell.length_c   1.000
_cell.angle_alpha   90.00
_cell.angle_beta   90.00
_cell.angle_gamma   90.00
#
_symmetry.space_group_name_H-M   'P 1'
#
loop_
_entity.id
_entity.type
_entity.pdbx_description
1 polymer ?
#
loop_
_entity_poly.entity_id
_entity_poly.type
_entity_poly.pdbx_seq_one_letter_code
_entity_poly.pdbx_strand_id
1 'polypeptide(L)'
;MSIIHLQGILGDKYKVFDDGTDDSCRAERVGCQEIRGRYGAIYAYSDDTLAVRAESRRVGKKIESLGYKVCQRGDFEVVLLFPLTDFGKIAAIIKAQKRRQINPEQRTLLVARFNKTGKRPAADSFRPDFGPEERSFSR
;
A
#
# COMPACT_ATOMS: atom_id res chain seq x y z
N MET A 1 -13.06 -2.82 18.68
CA MET A 1 -13.22 -3.56 17.40
C MET A 1 -11.85 -3.60 16.76
N SER A 2 -11.29 -4.78 16.53
CA SER A 2 -9.98 -4.93 15.88
C SER A 2 -10.17 -4.82 14.36
N ILE A 3 -9.24 -4.19 13.65
CA ILE A 3 -9.25 -4.05 12.18
C ILE A 3 -8.01 -4.75 11.63
N ILE A 4 -8.15 -5.42 10.49
CA ILE A 4 -7.04 -6.10 9.81
C ILE A 4 -5.92 -5.13 9.43
N HIS A 5 -4.70 -5.40 9.89
CA HIS A 5 -3.51 -4.65 9.50
C HIS A 5 -2.93 -5.13 8.16
N LEU A 6 -3.38 -4.50 7.06
CA LEU A 6 -2.98 -4.89 5.69
C LEU A 6 -1.46 -4.83 5.48
N GLN A 7 -0.81 -3.79 6.00
CA GLN A 7 0.65 -3.67 5.91
C GLN A 7 1.39 -4.80 6.64
N GLY A 8 0.82 -5.32 7.73
CA GLY A 8 1.45 -6.39 8.52
C GLY A 8 1.28 -7.78 7.89
N ILE A 9 0.15 -8.01 7.21
CA ILE A 9 -0.20 -9.33 6.66
C ILE A 9 0.20 -9.46 5.19
N LEU A 10 0.06 -8.39 4.41
CA LEU A 10 0.16 -8.42 2.94
C LEU A 10 1.23 -7.47 2.40
N GLY A 11 1.83 -6.64 3.26
CA GLY A 11 2.80 -5.60 2.89
C GLY A 11 4.09 -6.12 2.26
N ASP A 12 4.45 -7.38 2.46
CA ASP A 12 5.64 -7.98 1.83
C ASP A 12 5.43 -8.25 0.33
N LYS A 13 4.20 -8.60 -0.05
CA LYS A 13 3.86 -9.05 -1.41
C LYS A 13 3.17 -7.96 -2.22
N TYR A 14 2.41 -7.09 -1.56
CA TYR A 14 1.60 -6.06 -2.21
C TYR A 14 2.01 -4.66 -1.77
N LYS A 15 1.77 -3.69 -2.65
CA LYS A 15 1.90 -2.28 -2.30
C LYS A 15 0.65 -1.86 -1.55
N VAL A 16 0.83 -1.53 -0.28
CA VAL A 16 -0.18 -0.90 0.56
C VAL A 16 0.05 0.61 0.49
N PHE A 17 -1.04 1.34 0.30
CA PHE A 17 -1.09 2.80 0.27
C PHE A 17 -1.97 3.27 1.41
N ASP A 18 -1.71 4.48 1.88
CA ASP A 18 -2.69 5.22 2.68
C ASP A 18 -3.61 5.99 1.71
N ASP A 19 -4.91 5.98 1.98
CA ASP A 19 -5.97 6.57 1.13
C ASP A 19 -5.87 8.10 0.92
N GLY A 20 -4.89 8.77 1.54
CA GLY A 20 -4.46 10.13 1.20
C GLY A 20 -5.37 11.28 1.63
N THR A 21 -6.34 11.08 2.52
CA THR A 21 -7.03 12.19 3.19
C THR A 21 -6.09 12.90 4.21
N ASP A 22 -6.24 14.21 4.36
CA ASP A 22 -5.15 15.12 4.79
C ASP A 22 -5.09 15.36 6.31
N ASP A 23 -5.07 14.29 7.11
CA ASP A 23 -5.06 14.40 8.58
C ASP A 23 -3.74 13.90 9.19
N SER A 24 -3.12 14.75 10.00
CA SER A 24 -1.79 14.60 10.63
C SER A 24 -1.65 13.47 11.66
N CYS A 25 -2.59 12.53 11.74
CA CYS A 25 -2.65 11.44 12.74
C CYS A 25 -2.67 10.03 12.11
N ARG A 26 -2.15 9.87 10.89
CA ARG A 26 -2.54 8.76 9.98
C ARG A 26 -1.70 7.50 9.96
N ALA A 27 -0.42 7.55 10.33
CA ALA A 27 0.45 6.36 10.29
C ALA A 27 -0.05 5.20 11.20
N GLU A 28 -0.94 5.50 12.14
CA GLU A 28 -1.48 4.54 13.12
C GLU A 28 -2.91 4.06 12.80
N ARG A 29 -3.60 4.63 11.80
CA ARG A 29 -4.99 4.25 11.47
C ARG A 29 -5.03 3.15 10.43
N VAL A 30 -5.02 1.92 10.93
CA VAL A 30 -5.17 0.66 10.17
C VAL A 30 -6.32 0.68 9.15
N GLY A 31 -7.42 1.39 9.46
CA GLY A 31 -8.59 1.51 8.60
C GLY A 31 -8.42 2.38 7.34
N CYS A 32 -7.33 3.12 7.21
CA CYS A 32 -7.04 3.97 6.04
C CYS A 32 -6.09 3.29 5.03
N GLN A 33 -5.70 2.04 5.28
CA GLN A 33 -4.82 1.28 4.40
C GLN A 33 -5.62 0.67 3.24
N GLU A 34 -5.09 0.78 2.03
CA GLU A 34 -5.65 0.16 0.84
C GLU A 34 -4.58 -0.47 -0.07
N ILE A 35 -4.95 -1.54 -0.75
CA ILE A 35 -4.17 -2.18 -1.81
C ILE A 35 -4.83 -1.84 -3.14
N ARG A 36 -4.17 -0.97 -3.89
CA ARG A 36 -4.65 -0.51 -5.20
C ARG A 36 -4.39 -1.54 -6.29
N GLY A 37 -5.31 -1.66 -7.23
CA GLY A 37 -5.20 -2.45 -8.44
C GLY A 37 -5.56 -1.64 -9.68
N ARG A 38 -5.58 -2.30 -10.84
CA ARG A 38 -5.99 -1.67 -12.11
C ARG A 38 -7.49 -1.40 -12.18
N TYR A 39 -8.30 -2.21 -11.50
CA TYR A 39 -9.76 -2.19 -11.62
C TYR A 39 -10.48 -1.88 -10.30
N GLY A 40 -9.75 -1.32 -9.33
CA GLY A 40 -10.29 -1.07 -8.00
C GLY A 40 -9.25 -1.09 -6.90
N ALA A 41 -9.72 -1.06 -5.66
CA ALA A 41 -8.92 -1.10 -4.45
C ALA A 41 -9.51 -2.08 -3.43
N ILE A 42 -8.65 -2.69 -2.62
CA ILE A 42 -9.02 -3.54 -1.48
C ILE A 42 -8.64 -2.82 -0.19
N TYR A 43 -9.53 -2.76 0.78
CA TYR A 43 -9.29 -2.15 2.09
C TYR A 43 -9.89 -3.00 3.22
N ALA A 44 -9.43 -2.79 4.45
CA ALA A 44 -9.95 -3.49 5.61
C ALA A 44 -11.37 -2.99 5.94
N TYR A 45 -12.28 -3.93 6.27
CA TYR A 45 -13.65 -3.60 6.65
C TYR A 45 -13.92 -3.95 8.12
N SER A 46 -13.57 -5.18 8.52
CA SER A 46 -13.62 -5.67 9.90
C SER A 46 -12.36 -6.44 10.27
N ASP A 47 -12.44 -7.25 11.32
CA ASP A 47 -11.41 -8.16 11.84
C ASP A 47 -11.13 -9.37 10.93
N ASP A 48 -12.11 -9.85 10.19
CA ASP A 48 -11.99 -11.01 9.29
C ASP A 48 -12.38 -10.72 7.82
N THR A 49 -12.98 -9.55 7.59
CA THR A 49 -13.59 -9.18 6.32
C THR A 49 -12.86 -8.01 5.67
N LEU A 50 -12.63 -8.15 4.37
CA LEU A 50 -12.11 -7.12 3.49
C LEU A 50 -13.21 -6.59 2.58
N ALA A 51 -13.06 -5.35 2.16
CA ALA A 51 -13.90 -4.75 1.14
C ALA A 51 -13.10 -4.55 -0.15
N VAL A 52 -13.75 -4.74 -1.30
CA VAL A 52 -13.22 -4.39 -2.62
C VAL A 52 -14.15 -3.39 -3.28
N ARG A 53 -13.61 -2.23 -3.64
CA ARG A 53 -14.27 -1.27 -4.53
C ARG A 53 -13.84 -1.58 -5.95
N ALA A 54 -14.76 -2.07 -6.78
CA ALA A 54 -14.52 -2.34 -8.19
C ALA A 54 -15.00 -1.17 -9.04
N GLU A 55 -14.07 -0.50 -9.73
CA GLU A 55 -14.31 0.68 -10.58
C GLU A 55 -14.67 0.31 -12.03
N SER A 56 -14.72 -1.00 -12.34
CA SER A 56 -15.12 -1.51 -13.65
C SER A 56 -16.34 -2.40 -13.51
N ARG A 57 -17.43 -2.06 -14.21
CA ARG A 57 -18.68 -2.86 -14.23
C ARG A 57 -18.45 -4.34 -14.57
N ARG A 58 -17.56 -4.64 -15.52
CA ARG A 58 -17.21 -6.02 -15.90
C ARG A 58 -16.54 -6.77 -14.75
N VAL A 59 -15.63 -6.09 -14.04
CA VAL A 59 -14.92 -6.66 -12.90
C VAL A 59 -15.85 -6.82 -11.70
N GLY A 60 -16.68 -5.81 -11.40
CA GLY A 60 -17.72 -5.86 -10.39
C GLY A 60 -18.63 -7.07 -10.57
N LYS A 61 -19.23 -7.25 -11.76
CA LYS A 61 -20.04 -8.43 -12.08
C LYS A 61 -19.29 -9.76 -11.90
N LYS A 62 -18.01 -9.79 -12.27
CA LYS A 62 -17.19 -11.00 -12.08
C LYS A 62 -17.00 -11.31 -10.60
N ILE A 63 -16.77 -10.32 -9.75
CA ILE A 63 -16.62 -10.52 -8.31
C ILE A 63 -17.98 -10.89 -7.69
N GLU A 64 -19.07 -10.23 -8.09
CA GLU A 64 -20.43 -10.57 -7.68
C GLU A 64 -20.79 -12.03 -7.99
N SER A 65 -20.40 -12.55 -9.16
CA SER A 65 -20.65 -13.94 -9.55
C SER A 65 -19.97 -14.99 -8.65
N LEU A 66 -19.04 -14.57 -7.79
CA LEU A 66 -18.40 -15.44 -6.79
C LEU A 66 -19.25 -15.59 -5.51
N GLY A 67 -20.40 -14.91 -5.43
CA GLY A 67 -21.34 -15.02 -4.31
C GLY A 67 -21.06 -14.09 -3.12
N TYR A 68 -20.19 -13.10 -3.30
CA TYR A 68 -19.86 -12.14 -2.23
C TYR A 68 -20.98 -11.13 -1.99
N LYS A 69 -21.09 -10.66 -0.74
CA LYS A 69 -22.09 -9.67 -0.33
C LYS A 69 -21.77 -8.31 -0.95
N VAL A 70 -22.73 -7.73 -1.66
CA VAL A 70 -22.65 -6.33 -2.12
C VAL A 70 -23.01 -5.42 -0.95
N CYS A 71 -22.08 -4.56 -0.55
CA CYS A 71 -22.29 -3.55 0.50
C CYS A 71 -22.85 -2.25 -0.07
N GLN A 72 -22.37 -1.85 -1.25
CA GLN A 72 -22.76 -0.61 -1.90
C GLN A 72 -22.71 -0.81 -3.41
N ARG A 73 -23.68 -0.27 -4.13
CA ARG A 73 -23.70 -0.22 -5.59
C ARG A 73 -23.94 1.22 -6.03
N GLY A 74 -22.95 1.81 -6.68
CA GLY A 74 -23.08 3.07 -7.41
C GLY A 74 -23.27 2.81 -8.91
N ASP A 75 -23.32 3.90 -9.67
CA ASP A 75 -23.52 3.83 -11.12
C ASP A 75 -22.30 3.22 -11.84
N PHE A 76 -21.10 3.56 -11.36
CA PHE A 76 -19.83 3.14 -11.97
C PHE A 76 -18.99 2.22 -11.10
N GLU A 77 -19.35 2.07 -9.82
CA GLU A 77 -18.59 1.29 -8.85
C GLU A 77 -19.48 0.36 -8.03
N VAL A 78 -18.91 -0.75 -7.59
CA VAL A 78 -19.55 -1.66 -6.64
C VAL A 78 -18.56 -2.02 -5.54
N VAL A 79 -19.05 -1.99 -4.30
CA VAL A 79 -18.31 -2.41 -3.12
C VAL A 79 -18.82 -3.76 -2.67
N LEU A 80 -17.93 -4.74 -2.58
CA LEU A 80 -18.24 -6.08 -2.09
C LEU A 80 -17.40 -6.44 -0.87
N LEU A 81 -17.97 -7.25 0.01
CA LEU A 81 -17.32 -7.79 1.20
C LEU A 81 -16.92 -9.25 0.96
N PHE A 82 -15.69 -9.60 1.33
CA PHE A 82 -15.15 -10.95 1.16
C PHE A 82 -14.16 -11.28 2.30
N PRO A 83 -13.99 -12.57 2.64
CA PRO A 83 -13.08 -12.97 3.71
C PRO A 83 -11.61 -12.83 3.30
N LEU A 84 -10.73 -12.58 4.28
CA LEU A 84 -9.28 -12.48 4.06
C LEU A 84 -8.69 -13.71 3.32
N THR A 85 -9.25 -14.90 3.54
CA THR A 85 -8.83 -16.16 2.88
C THR A 85 -8.93 -16.12 1.34
N ASP A 86 -9.87 -15.34 0.82
CA ASP A 86 -10.09 -15.18 -0.62
C ASP A 86 -9.32 -14.00 -1.24
N PHE A 87 -8.50 -13.30 -0.44
CA PHE A 87 -7.72 -12.15 -0.89
C PHE A 87 -6.92 -12.43 -2.17
N GLY A 88 -6.26 -13.58 -2.27
CA GLY A 88 -5.48 -13.94 -3.45
C GLY A 88 -6.31 -13.96 -4.75
N LYS A 89 -7.56 -14.42 -4.67
CA LYS A 89 -8.48 -14.47 -5.82
C LYS A 89 -8.92 -13.07 -6.23
N ILE A 90 -9.34 -12.24 -5.27
CA ILE A 90 -9.78 -10.86 -5.54
C ILE A 90 -8.62 -10.01 -6.04
N ALA A 91 -7.46 -10.09 -5.40
CA ALA A 91 -6.25 -9.38 -5.80
C ALA A 91 -5.84 -9.71 -7.24
N ALA A 92 -6.01 -10.96 -7.68
CA ALA A 92 -5.77 -11.33 -9.08
C ALA A 92 -6.79 -10.69 -10.04
N ILE A 93 -8.07 -10.66 -9.66
CA ILE A 93 -9.15 -10.09 -10.47
C ILE A 93 -8.96 -8.59 -10.68
N ILE A 94 -8.67 -7.83 -9.60
CA ILE A 94 -8.48 -6.38 -9.68
C ILE A 94 -7.08 -5.99 -10.19
N LYS A 95 -6.19 -6.97 -10.41
CA LYS A 95 -4.77 -6.77 -10.74
C LYS A 95 -4.08 -5.87 -9.71
N ALA A 96 -4.14 -6.28 -8.44
CA ALA A 96 -3.51 -5.60 -7.32
C ALA A 96 -2.01 -5.39 -7.57
N GLN A 97 -1.54 -4.20 -7.19
CA GLN A 97 -0.14 -3.83 -7.37
C GLN A 97 0.75 -4.64 -6.43
N LYS A 98 1.61 -5.48 -7.00
CA LYS A 98 2.61 -6.23 -6.25
C LYS A 98 3.84 -5.38 -6.00
N ARG A 99 4.53 -5.62 -4.88
CA ARG A 99 5.88 -5.11 -4.70
C ARG A 99 6.80 -5.81 -5.70
N ARG A 100 7.72 -5.04 -6.29
CA ARG A 100 8.79 -5.61 -7.11
C ARG A 100 9.77 -6.27 -6.15
N GLN A 101 9.79 -7.60 -6.15
CA GLN A 101 10.87 -8.35 -5.50
C GLN A 101 12.07 -8.27 -6.43
N ILE A 102 12.99 -7.36 -6.12
CA ILE A 102 14.26 -7.25 -6.85
C ILE A 102 15.18 -8.32 -6.27
N ASN A 103 15.52 -9.32 -7.08
CA ASN A 103 16.51 -10.32 -6.71
C ASN A 103 17.85 -9.61 -6.40
N PRO A 104 18.69 -10.06 -5.45
CA PRO A 104 19.97 -9.39 -5.14
C PRO A 104 20.83 -9.17 -6.38
N GLU A 105 20.84 -10.12 -7.31
CA GLU A 105 21.53 -10.04 -8.60
C GLU A 105 21.00 -8.93 -9.53
N GLN A 106 19.67 -8.73 -9.52
CA GLN A 106 19.05 -7.63 -10.28
C GLN A 106 19.34 -6.27 -9.62
N ARG A 107 19.52 -6.25 -8.30
CA ARG A 107 19.93 -5.04 -7.56
C ARG A 107 21.35 -4.64 -7.94
N THR A 108 22.30 -5.58 -8.00
CA THR A 108 23.68 -5.30 -8.46
C THR A 108 23.71 -4.82 -9.91
N LEU A 109 22.91 -5.41 -10.80
CA LEU A 109 22.81 -4.96 -12.19
C LEU A 109 22.22 -3.55 -12.32
N LEU A 110 21.23 -3.20 -11.49
CA LEU A 110 20.67 -1.84 -11.46
C LEU A 110 21.67 -0.83 -10.91
N VAL A 111 22.40 -1.15 -9.83
CA VAL A 111 23.48 -0.32 -9.28
C VAL A 111 24.60 -0.13 -10.30
N ALA A 112 25.02 -1.20 -10.99
CA ALA A 112 26.06 -1.13 -12.03
C ALA A 112 25.63 -0.26 -13.22
N ARG A 113 24.37 -0.38 -13.67
CA ARG A 113 23.82 0.50 -14.72
C ARG A 113 23.73 1.95 -14.27
N PHE A 114 23.37 2.19 -13.02
CA PHE A 114 23.27 3.52 -12.42
C PHE A 114 24.63 4.22 -12.31
N ASN A 115 25.67 3.51 -11.84
CA ASN A 115 27.03 4.03 -11.78
C ASN A 115 27.59 4.39 -13.17
N LYS A 116 27.11 3.72 -14.23
CA LYS A 116 27.51 3.99 -15.63
C LYS A 116 26.84 5.23 -16.23
N THR A 117 25.73 5.71 -15.65
CA THR A 117 24.94 6.83 -16.23
C THR A 117 25.27 8.21 -15.62
N GLY A 118 26.17 8.29 -14.64
CA GLY A 118 26.76 9.55 -14.15
C GLY A 118 25.80 10.55 -13.48
N LYS A 119 24.52 10.22 -13.31
CA LYS A 119 23.58 11.07 -12.57
C LYS A 119 23.75 10.83 -11.07
N ARG A 120 24.44 11.76 -10.40
CA ARG A 120 24.49 11.81 -8.93
C ARG A 120 23.06 11.78 -8.38
N PRO A 121 22.78 11.00 -7.32
CA PRO A 121 21.56 11.25 -6.55
C PRO A 121 21.61 12.68 -6.02
N ALA A 122 20.46 13.36 -5.97
CA ALA A 122 20.32 14.57 -5.17
C ALA A 122 20.82 14.22 -3.77
N ALA A 123 21.87 14.92 -3.34
CA ALA A 123 22.63 14.60 -2.15
C ALA A 123 21.69 14.36 -0.97
N ASP A 124 21.94 13.25 -0.28
CA ASP A 124 21.58 13.07 1.12
C ASP A 124 21.82 14.39 1.85
N SER A 125 20.74 14.99 2.35
CA SER A 125 20.77 16.03 3.36
C SER A 125 21.16 15.43 4.71
N PHE A 126 22.26 14.69 4.76
CA PHE A 126 22.92 14.37 6.01
C PHE A 126 23.74 15.62 6.35
N ARG A 127 23.16 16.51 7.14
CA ARG A 127 23.94 17.48 7.91
C ARG A 127 24.37 16.75 9.18
N PRO A 128 25.64 16.32 9.33
CA PRO A 128 26.18 16.13 10.66
C PRO A 128 26.43 17.55 11.18
N ASP A 129 25.43 18.17 11.80
CA ASP A 129 25.68 19.40 12.54
C ASP A 129 26.53 19.04 13.76
N PHE A 130 27.76 19.53 13.71
CA PHE A 130 28.80 19.47 14.72
C PHE A 130 28.26 19.86 16.11
N GLY A 131 28.42 18.97 17.09
CA GLY A 131 28.72 19.40 18.45
C GLY A 131 30.23 19.24 18.70
N PRO A 132 30.84 19.83 19.75
CA PRO A 132 30.28 20.70 20.80
C PRO A 132 31.04 22.06 20.89
N GLU A 133 30.37 23.17 21.24
CA GLU A 133 31.08 24.33 21.80
C GLU A 133 30.67 24.56 23.24
N GLU A 134 31.62 24.30 24.12
CA GLU A 134 31.67 24.72 25.50
C GLU A 134 31.51 26.25 25.58
N ARG A 135 30.47 26.72 26.27
CA ARG A 135 30.50 28.03 26.93
C ARG A 135 30.02 27.87 28.35
N SER A 136 30.98 27.52 29.20
CA SER A 136 30.97 27.85 30.62
C SER A 136 30.76 29.37 30.78
N PHE A 137 29.59 29.77 31.27
CA PHE A 137 29.41 31.05 31.94
C PHE A 137 29.14 30.76 33.42
N SER A 138 30.20 30.92 34.22
CA SER A 138 30.12 31.16 35.66
C SER A 138 30.31 32.65 35.90
N ARG A 139 29.28 33.31 36.44
CA ARG A 139 29.29 34.16 37.64
C ARG A 139 28.01 34.98 37.72
#